data_AF-A0A8B7E2Y1-F1
#
_entry.id   AF-A0A8B7E2Y1-F1
#
_cell.length_a   1.000
_cell.length_b   1.000
_cell.length_c   1.000
_cell.angle_alpha   90.00
_cell.angle_beta   90.00
_cell.angle_gamma   90.00
#
_symmetry.space_group_name_H-M   'P 1'
#
loop_
_entity.id
_entity.type
_entity.pdbx_description
1 polymer ?
#
loop_
_entity_poly.entity_id
_entity_poly.type
_entity_poly.pdbx_seq_one_letter_code
_entity_poly.pdbx_strand_id
1 'polypeptide(L)'
;MADAFLNKESKADRKKKKKPSSDEYSDPWNAIAAWFLGPRAENRELLNRLVLSTLNFYEDCRENYHPADPCYITEEVKASPGFRGELKDLEKKLGELNNELSDSIPFYSTRYQGHMIWETTMPATLGYFAGMLWNQNNVDSTASPVTTQMEILVGRHLCDLIQFSHNNPKPWAHITSCGTVANIEALWSARNLKFHPLAIKACVMDKDADSKLK
;
A
#
# COMPACT_ATOMS: atom_id res chain seq x y z
N MET A 1 -17.89 13.81 10.36
CA MET A 1 -18.11 12.63 11.21
C MET A 1 -16.95 11.61 11.16
N ALA A 2 -15.80 11.97 10.56
CA ALA A 2 -14.62 11.09 10.42
C ALA A 2 -13.54 11.27 11.52
N ASP A 3 -13.72 12.23 12.44
CA ASP A 3 -12.78 12.48 13.55
C ASP A 3 -13.03 11.61 14.79
N ALA A 4 -14.01 10.70 14.75
CA ALA A 4 -14.52 10.02 15.95
C ALA A 4 -13.89 8.66 16.25
N PHE A 5 -13.19 8.02 15.30
CA PHE A 5 -12.69 6.64 15.48
C PHE A 5 -11.21 6.52 15.89
N LEU A 6 -10.56 7.64 16.22
CA LEU A 6 -9.21 7.66 16.81
C LEU A 6 -9.19 8.55 18.06
N ASN A 7 -9.77 8.06 19.16
CA ASN A 7 -9.78 8.82 20.42
C ASN A 7 -9.55 7.96 21.66
N LYS A 8 -8.27 7.71 21.97
CA LYS A 8 -7.74 7.62 23.34
C LYS A 8 -6.35 8.27 23.44
N GLU A 9 -6.15 9.45 22.86
CA GLU A 9 -4.93 10.23 23.10
C GLU A 9 -5.22 11.72 23.25
N SER A 10 -4.51 12.37 24.17
CA SER A 10 -4.76 13.74 24.60
C SER A 10 -4.47 14.76 23.50
N LYS A 11 -5.13 15.94 23.55
CA LYS A 11 -4.88 17.06 22.62
C LYS A 11 -3.43 17.58 22.66
N ALA A 12 -2.67 17.29 23.72
CA ALA A 12 -1.26 17.67 23.86
C ALA A 12 -0.33 16.76 23.02
N ASP A 13 -0.67 15.47 22.88
CA ASP A 13 0.10 14.50 22.09
C ASP A 13 -0.06 14.72 20.57
N ARG A 14 -1.24 15.20 20.14
CA ARG A 14 -1.52 15.50 18.72
C ARG A 14 -0.63 16.61 18.13
N LYS A 15 -0.18 17.59 18.92
CA LYS A 15 0.72 18.67 18.46
C LYS A 15 2.19 18.23 18.35
N LYS A 16 2.53 17.06 18.89
CA LYS A 16 3.86 16.43 18.84
C LYS A 16 3.83 15.11 18.05
N LYS A 17 3.00 14.97 17.02
CA LYS A 17 3.21 13.92 16.01
C LYS A 17 4.45 14.27 15.21
N LYS A 18 5.57 13.92 15.83
CA LYS A 18 6.94 13.94 15.36
C LYS A 18 6.95 13.43 13.92
N LYS A 19 7.64 14.16 13.04
CA LYS A 19 8.22 13.58 11.83
C LYS A 19 8.74 12.18 12.18
N PRO A 20 8.58 11.16 11.31
CA PRO A 20 9.19 9.86 11.56
C PRO A 20 10.66 10.08 11.91
N SER A 21 11.03 9.77 13.16
CA SER A 21 12.42 9.84 13.58
C SER A 21 13.12 8.63 13.01
N SER A 22 14.29 8.83 12.40
CA SER A 22 15.14 7.71 12.02
C SER A 22 15.42 6.85 13.23
N ASP A 23 15.31 5.53 13.07
CA ASP A 23 15.74 4.61 14.10
C ASP A 23 17.27 4.75 14.29
N GLU A 24 17.70 4.95 15.54
CA GLU A 24 19.11 5.04 15.89
C GLU A 24 19.59 3.67 16.38
N TYR A 25 20.43 3.01 15.57
CA TYR A 25 21.02 1.72 15.91
C TYR A 25 22.52 1.88 16.20
N SER A 26 22.98 1.24 17.28
CA SER A 26 24.42 1.09 17.54
C SER A 26 25.10 0.17 16.52
N ASP A 27 24.34 -0.70 15.87
CA ASP A 27 24.79 -1.64 14.84
C ASP A 27 23.76 -1.74 13.70
N PRO A 28 23.79 -0.77 12.75
CA PRO A 28 22.76 -0.65 11.73
C PRO A 28 22.78 -1.80 10.72
N TRP A 29 23.95 -2.43 10.47
CA TRP A 29 24.09 -3.49 9.49
C TRP A 29 23.33 -4.75 9.90
N ASN A 30 23.46 -5.13 11.16
CA ASN A 30 22.72 -6.27 11.72
C ASN A 30 21.23 -5.98 11.85
N ALA A 31 20.85 -4.73 12.12
CA ALA A 31 19.44 -4.32 12.13
C ALA A 31 18.79 -4.47 10.74
N ILE A 32 19.49 -4.04 9.67
CA ILE A 32 19.01 -4.14 8.28
C ILE A 32 18.91 -5.59 7.82
N ALA A 33 19.77 -6.49 8.31
CA ALA A 33 19.68 -7.92 7.96
C ALA A 33 18.32 -8.54 8.34
N ALA A 34 17.63 -8.00 9.35
CA ALA A 34 16.28 -8.45 9.73
C ALA A 34 15.16 -7.97 8.79
N TRP A 35 15.46 -7.14 7.79
CA TRP A 35 14.48 -6.57 6.87
C TRP A 35 14.32 -7.37 5.58
N PHE A 36 15.17 -8.35 5.31
CA PHE A 36 15.20 -9.12 4.06
C PHE A 36 15.10 -10.62 4.34
N LEU A 37 14.59 -11.40 3.38
CA LEU A 37 14.60 -12.86 3.47
C LEU A 37 16.03 -13.39 3.33
N GLY A 38 16.82 -12.75 2.48
CA GLY A 38 18.24 -12.98 2.29
C GLY A 38 18.56 -13.86 1.07
N PRO A 39 19.80 -13.79 0.54
CA PRO A 39 20.19 -14.45 -0.71
C PRO A 39 20.03 -15.98 -0.71
N ARG A 40 19.97 -16.62 0.46
CA ARG A 40 19.77 -18.07 0.62
C ARG A 40 18.54 -18.39 1.49
N ALA A 41 17.65 -17.42 1.67
CA ALA A 41 16.52 -17.49 2.57
C ALA A 41 16.95 -17.82 4.01
N GLU A 42 17.94 -17.07 4.50
CA GLU A 42 18.48 -17.13 5.86
C GLU A 42 17.40 -16.81 6.91
N ASN A 43 16.43 -15.96 6.56
CA ASN A 43 15.31 -15.58 7.43
C ASN A 43 14.00 -16.33 7.12
N ARG A 44 14.07 -17.53 6.51
CA ARG A 44 12.85 -18.27 6.07
C ARG A 44 11.90 -18.59 7.21
N GLU A 45 12.39 -19.01 8.37
CA GLU A 45 11.54 -19.39 9.51
C GLU A 45 10.82 -18.16 10.05
N LEU A 46 11.49 -17.01 10.05
CA LEU A 46 10.92 -15.73 10.42
C LEU A 46 9.80 -15.32 9.46
N LEU A 47 10.07 -15.34 8.15
CA LEU A 47 9.07 -14.97 7.15
C LEU A 47 7.85 -15.89 7.19
N ASN A 48 8.07 -17.22 7.22
CA ASN A 48 6.98 -18.20 7.28
C ASN A 48 6.08 -17.98 8.51
N ARG A 49 6.68 -17.72 9.67
CA ARG A 49 5.92 -17.45 10.90
C ARG A 49 5.12 -16.15 10.80
N LEU A 50 5.67 -15.09 10.20
CA LEU A 50 4.98 -13.81 10.05
C LEU A 50 3.84 -13.88 9.02
N VAL A 51 4.03 -14.62 7.92
CA VAL A 51 2.97 -14.89 6.93
C VAL A 51 1.83 -15.65 7.58
N LEU A 52 2.12 -16.75 8.30
CA LEU A 52 1.11 -17.55 8.97
C LEU A 52 0.37 -16.75 10.05
N SER A 53 1.10 -15.95 10.83
CA SER A 53 0.51 -15.05 11.83
C SER A 53 -0.48 -14.05 11.19
N THR A 54 -0.18 -13.56 9.99
CA THR A 54 -1.04 -12.63 9.25
C THR A 54 -2.28 -13.35 8.71
N LEU A 55 -2.13 -14.56 8.19
CA LEU A 55 -3.23 -15.41 7.72
C LEU A 55 -4.20 -15.75 8.85
N ASN A 56 -3.68 -16.25 9.97
CA ASN A 56 -4.49 -16.60 11.13
C ASN A 56 -5.29 -15.40 11.63
N PHE A 57 -4.67 -14.22 11.73
CA PHE A 57 -5.38 -13.00 12.13
C PHE A 57 -6.52 -12.64 11.17
N TYR A 58 -6.30 -12.83 9.86
CA TYR A 58 -7.32 -12.58 8.85
C TYR A 58 -8.48 -13.59 8.92
N GLU A 59 -8.16 -14.87 9.13
CA GLU A 59 -9.14 -15.95 9.34
C GLU A 59 -9.98 -15.68 10.58
N ASP A 60 -9.34 -15.34 11.71
CA ASP A 60 -10.02 -14.95 12.95
C ASP A 60 -10.98 -13.78 12.72
N CYS A 61 -10.59 -12.78 11.91
CA CYS A 61 -11.46 -11.65 11.59
C CYS A 61 -12.71 -12.08 10.81
N ARG A 62 -12.58 -13.03 9.87
CA ARG A 62 -13.71 -13.54 9.09
C ARG A 62 -14.69 -14.34 9.96
N GLU A 63 -14.17 -15.20 10.84
CA GLU A 63 -15.00 -16.00 11.75
C GLU A 63 -15.73 -15.12 12.78
N ASN A 64 -15.09 -14.06 13.26
CA ASN A 64 -15.63 -13.20 14.31
C ASN A 64 -16.53 -12.06 13.81
N TYR A 65 -16.59 -11.77 12.50
CA TYR A 65 -17.35 -10.62 11.98
C TYR A 65 -18.86 -10.76 12.27
N HIS A 66 -19.43 -11.93 11.95
CA HIS A 66 -20.79 -12.33 12.31
C HIS A 66 -20.82 -13.82 12.68
N PRO A 67 -20.56 -14.17 13.96
CA PRO A 67 -20.41 -15.57 14.38
C PRO A 67 -21.65 -16.45 14.23
N ALA A 68 -22.82 -15.84 14.03
CA ALA A 68 -24.07 -16.56 13.84
C ALA A 68 -24.30 -16.99 12.37
N ASP A 69 -23.52 -16.47 11.43
CA ASP A 69 -23.66 -16.82 10.01
C ASP A 69 -23.23 -18.27 9.77
N PRO A 70 -23.97 -19.04 8.95
CA PRO A 70 -23.62 -20.42 8.65
C PRO A 70 -22.38 -20.50 7.75
N CYS A 71 -21.66 -21.62 7.85
CA CYS A 71 -20.57 -21.91 6.93
C CYS A 71 -21.15 -22.34 5.57
N TYR A 72 -20.81 -21.63 4.49
CA TYR A 72 -21.29 -21.94 3.13
C TYR A 72 -20.46 -23.04 2.43
N ILE A 73 -19.20 -23.21 2.82
CA ILE A 73 -18.31 -24.24 2.27
C ILE A 73 -18.17 -25.34 3.32
N THR A 74 -19.13 -26.27 3.32
CA THR A 74 -19.20 -27.36 4.29
C THR A 74 -18.29 -28.54 3.90
N GLU A 75 -18.14 -29.50 4.81
CA GLU A 75 -17.37 -30.73 4.54
C GLU A 75 -17.99 -31.57 3.42
N GLU A 76 -19.32 -31.54 3.25
CA GLU A 76 -19.99 -32.19 2.11
C GLU A 76 -19.63 -31.52 0.78
N VAL A 77 -19.54 -30.18 0.75
CA VAL A 77 -19.09 -29.44 -0.44
C VAL A 77 -17.64 -29.77 -0.76
N LYS A 78 -16.75 -29.80 0.25
CA LYS A 78 -15.35 -30.20 0.09
C LYS A 78 -15.21 -31.66 -0.37
N ALA A 79 -16.14 -32.52 0.05
CA ALA A 79 -16.22 -33.91 -0.38
C ALA A 79 -16.87 -34.11 -1.77
N SER A 80 -17.32 -33.05 -2.44
CA SER A 80 -17.86 -33.16 -3.79
C SER A 80 -16.75 -33.47 -4.82
N PRO A 81 -17.07 -34.22 -5.90
CA PRO A 81 -16.11 -34.44 -6.99
C PRO A 81 -15.66 -33.14 -7.67
N GLY A 82 -16.56 -32.16 -7.78
CA GLY A 82 -16.24 -30.84 -8.35
C GLY A 82 -15.18 -30.12 -7.53
N PHE A 83 -15.38 -29.96 -6.22
CA PHE A 83 -14.41 -29.28 -5.35
C PHE A 83 -13.03 -29.94 -5.38
N ARG A 84 -12.96 -31.28 -5.27
CA ARG A 84 -11.68 -32.00 -5.34
C ARG A 84 -11.01 -31.91 -6.70
N GLY A 85 -11.80 -31.88 -7.78
CA GLY A 85 -11.29 -31.69 -9.14
C GLY A 85 -10.62 -30.33 -9.29
N GLU A 86 -11.31 -29.26 -8.88
CA GLU A 86 -10.80 -27.89 -8.92
C GLU A 86 -9.60 -27.68 -7.99
N LEU A 87 -9.63 -28.22 -6.76
CA LEU A 87 -8.49 -28.12 -5.84
C LEU A 87 -7.23 -28.77 -6.43
N LYS A 88 -7.38 -29.95 -7.04
CA LYS A 88 -6.27 -30.63 -7.71
C LYS A 88 -5.72 -29.83 -8.88
N ASP A 89 -6.58 -29.22 -9.69
CA ASP A 89 -6.14 -28.38 -10.81
C ASP A 89 -5.45 -27.10 -10.30
N LEU A 90 -5.99 -26.47 -9.26
CA LEU A 90 -5.38 -25.31 -8.60
C LEU A 90 -3.97 -25.60 -8.07
N GLU A 91 -3.81 -26.69 -7.31
CA GLU A 91 -2.50 -27.12 -6.79
C GLU A 91 -1.50 -27.40 -7.93
N LYS A 92 -1.98 -28.07 -8.99
CA LYS A 92 -1.17 -28.34 -10.18
C LYS A 92 -0.73 -27.06 -10.87
N LYS A 93 -1.64 -26.13 -11.13
CA LYS A 93 -1.38 -24.86 -11.81
C LYS A 93 -0.47 -23.95 -10.99
N LEU A 94 -0.63 -23.93 -9.66
CA LEU A 94 0.27 -23.23 -8.76
C LEU A 94 1.69 -23.83 -8.80
N GLY A 95 1.80 -25.16 -8.83
CA GLY A 95 3.08 -25.85 -9.00
C GLY A 95 3.75 -25.53 -10.35
N GLU A 96 2.99 -25.55 -11.44
CA GLU A 96 3.45 -25.14 -12.78
C GLU A 96 3.98 -23.70 -12.76
N LEU A 97 3.22 -22.76 -12.21
CA LEU A 97 3.62 -21.36 -12.06
C LEU A 97 4.91 -21.21 -11.24
N ASN A 98 5.02 -21.91 -10.10
CA ASN A 98 6.22 -21.83 -9.27
C ASN A 98 7.47 -22.36 -9.99
N ASN A 99 7.32 -23.41 -10.79
CA ASN A 99 8.41 -23.92 -11.60
C ASN A 99 8.81 -22.92 -12.69
N GLU A 100 7.85 -22.31 -13.40
CA GLU A 100 8.14 -21.26 -14.39
C GLU A 100 8.82 -20.04 -13.75
N LEU A 101 8.38 -19.62 -12.57
CA LEU A 101 9.01 -18.51 -11.84
C LEU A 101 10.44 -18.83 -11.40
N SER A 102 10.81 -20.11 -11.25
CA SER A 102 12.18 -20.49 -10.90
C SER A 102 13.21 -20.19 -12.01
N ASP A 103 12.74 -20.01 -13.25
CA ASP A 103 13.56 -19.56 -14.39
C ASP A 103 13.74 -18.03 -14.44
N SER A 104 13.18 -17.30 -13.47
CA SER A 104 13.34 -15.85 -13.35
C SER A 104 14.79 -15.46 -12.99
N ILE A 105 15.15 -14.21 -13.27
CA ILE A 105 16.45 -13.67 -12.85
C ILE A 105 16.49 -13.59 -11.31
N PRO A 106 17.48 -14.22 -10.64
CA PRO A 106 17.52 -14.29 -9.18
C PRO A 106 18.03 -12.96 -8.59
N PHE A 107 17.17 -11.94 -8.53
CA PHE A 107 17.51 -10.60 -8.02
C PHE A 107 17.92 -10.58 -6.54
N TYR A 108 17.59 -11.61 -5.77
CA TYR A 108 18.07 -11.82 -4.40
C TYR A 108 19.56 -12.23 -4.34
N SER A 109 20.14 -12.70 -5.46
CA SER A 109 21.53 -13.11 -5.50
C SER A 109 22.47 -11.90 -5.53
N THR A 110 23.47 -11.91 -4.65
CA THR A 110 24.53 -10.87 -4.65
C THR A 110 25.35 -10.84 -5.95
N ARG A 111 25.26 -11.90 -6.78
CA ARG A 111 25.89 -11.97 -8.10
C ARG A 111 25.22 -11.06 -9.13
N TYR A 112 23.95 -10.74 -8.95
CA TYR A 112 23.24 -9.82 -9.82
C TYR A 112 23.65 -8.39 -9.48
N GLN A 113 24.16 -7.63 -10.45
CA GLN A 113 24.61 -6.24 -10.27
C GLN A 113 24.20 -5.38 -11.49
N GLY A 114 23.02 -5.68 -12.05
CA GLY A 114 22.53 -5.09 -13.30
C GLY A 114 21.66 -3.86 -13.10
N HIS A 115 20.35 -4.01 -13.31
CA HIS A 115 19.37 -2.93 -13.23
C HIS A 115 19.03 -2.53 -11.78
N MET A 116 18.24 -1.46 -11.64
CA MET A 116 17.72 -0.91 -10.38
C MET A 116 16.67 -1.84 -9.73
N ILE A 117 17.07 -3.06 -9.39
CA ILE A 117 16.22 -4.05 -8.78
C ILE A 117 17.04 -4.91 -7.84
N TRP A 118 16.48 -5.16 -6.67
CA TRP A 118 17.01 -6.03 -5.65
C TRP A 118 15.85 -6.72 -4.94
N GLU A 119 16.16 -7.62 -4.03
CA GLU A 119 15.20 -8.21 -3.10
C GLU A 119 14.34 -7.13 -2.40
N THR A 120 13.03 -7.36 -2.37
CA THR A 120 12.07 -6.51 -1.64
C THR A 120 12.18 -6.73 -0.13
N THR A 121 11.96 -5.68 0.66
CA THR A 121 11.98 -5.81 2.12
C THR A 121 10.79 -6.66 2.60
N MET A 122 11.02 -7.52 3.61
CA MET A 122 9.98 -8.34 4.24
C MET A 122 8.78 -7.51 4.73
N PRO A 123 8.95 -6.31 5.36
CA PRO A 123 7.81 -5.47 5.71
C PRO A 123 6.95 -5.06 4.51
N ALA A 124 7.55 -4.77 3.35
CA ALA A 124 6.81 -4.42 2.14
C ALA A 124 6.03 -5.64 1.61
N THR A 125 6.67 -6.81 1.53
CA THR A 125 6.04 -8.06 1.11
C THR A 125 4.89 -8.46 2.03
N LEU A 126 5.11 -8.44 3.35
CA LEU A 126 4.09 -8.77 4.36
C LEU A 126 2.94 -7.76 4.35
N GLY A 127 3.25 -6.46 4.25
CA GLY A 127 2.23 -5.41 4.17
C GLY A 127 1.36 -5.54 2.93
N TYR A 128 1.96 -5.83 1.77
CA TYR A 128 1.22 -6.06 0.53
C TYR A 128 0.39 -7.34 0.60
N PHE A 129 0.96 -8.44 1.10
CA PHE A 129 0.25 -9.69 1.35
C PHE A 129 -0.97 -9.50 2.26
N ALA A 130 -0.80 -8.83 3.39
CA ALA A 130 -1.90 -8.50 4.30
C ALA A 130 -2.97 -7.65 3.61
N GLY A 131 -2.56 -6.62 2.85
CA GLY A 131 -3.48 -5.75 2.11
C GLY A 131 -4.27 -6.51 1.03
N MET A 132 -3.63 -7.43 0.31
CA MET A 132 -4.28 -8.25 -0.72
C MET A 132 -5.43 -9.10 -0.16
N LEU A 133 -5.29 -9.64 1.05
CA LEU A 133 -6.35 -10.41 1.70
C LEU A 133 -7.64 -9.59 1.90
N TRP A 134 -7.51 -8.28 2.15
CA TRP A 134 -8.65 -7.38 2.34
C TRP A 134 -9.16 -6.73 1.06
N ASN A 135 -8.37 -6.76 -0.02
CA ASN A 135 -8.72 -6.27 -1.36
C ASN A 135 -9.41 -4.89 -1.37
N GLN A 136 -8.88 -3.94 -0.60
CA GLN A 136 -9.46 -2.60 -0.44
C GLN A 136 -9.19 -1.74 -1.68
N ASN A 137 -10.18 -0.93 -2.07
CA ASN A 137 -10.07 -0.04 -3.23
C ASN A 137 -9.90 1.43 -2.82
N ASN A 138 -8.67 1.94 -2.90
CA ASN A 138 -8.29 3.30 -2.46
C ASN A 138 -8.88 4.45 -3.29
N VAL A 139 -9.58 4.19 -4.40
CA VAL A 139 -10.29 5.25 -5.13
C VAL A 139 -11.49 5.79 -4.33
N ASP A 140 -12.08 4.95 -3.48
CA ASP A 140 -13.23 5.30 -2.66
C ASP A 140 -12.96 4.96 -1.20
N SER A 141 -12.94 6.00 -0.37
CA SER A 141 -12.76 5.90 1.08
C SER A 141 -13.78 5.02 1.78
N THR A 142 -14.98 4.80 1.22
CA THR A 142 -15.99 3.90 1.80
C THR A 142 -15.64 2.42 1.56
N ALA A 143 -14.95 2.12 0.46
CA ALA A 143 -14.46 0.78 0.12
C ALA A 143 -13.05 0.49 0.67
N SER A 144 -12.41 1.49 1.29
CA SER A 144 -11.03 1.43 1.78
C SER A 144 -10.75 2.34 2.98
N PRO A 145 -11.60 2.34 4.04
CA PRO A 145 -11.52 3.34 5.11
C PRO A 145 -10.18 3.31 5.86
N VAL A 146 -9.51 2.15 5.92
CA VAL A 146 -8.21 1.98 6.57
C VAL A 146 -7.07 2.33 5.61
N THR A 147 -7.04 1.70 4.42
CA THR A 147 -5.93 1.83 3.48
C THR A 147 -5.87 3.18 2.78
N THR A 148 -7.01 3.89 2.61
CA THR A 148 -7.03 5.30 2.18
C THR A 148 -6.31 6.18 3.20
N GLN A 149 -6.53 5.97 4.50
CA GLN A 149 -5.84 6.75 5.54
C GLN A 149 -4.34 6.42 5.59
N MET A 150 -3.97 5.15 5.38
CA MET A 150 -2.58 4.74 5.26
C MET A 150 -1.88 5.44 4.10
N GLU A 151 -2.52 5.53 2.92
CA GLU A 151 -1.96 6.24 1.77
C GLU A 151 -1.80 7.74 2.03
N ILE A 152 -2.78 8.39 2.68
CA ILE A 152 -2.66 9.80 3.10
C ILE A 152 -1.46 9.99 4.04
N LEU A 153 -1.19 9.04 4.95
CA LEU A 153 -0.02 9.08 5.83
C LEU A 153 1.28 8.91 5.05
N VAL A 154 1.34 7.98 4.09
CA VAL A 154 2.50 7.81 3.19
C VAL A 154 2.76 9.10 2.42
N GLY A 155 1.73 9.72 1.85
CA GLY A 155 1.85 11.00 1.14
C GLY A 155 2.45 12.10 2.01
N ARG A 156 2.03 12.19 3.29
CA ARG A 156 2.64 13.13 4.26
C ARG A 156 4.11 12.80 4.54
N HIS A 157 4.44 11.53 4.77
CA HIS A 157 5.82 11.11 4.98
C HIS A 157 6.72 11.43 3.77
N LEU A 158 6.21 11.30 2.55
CA LEU A 158 6.92 11.69 1.33
C LEU A 158 7.15 13.20 1.25
N CYS A 159 6.13 14.02 1.58
CA CYS A 159 6.28 15.47 1.66
C CYS A 159 7.32 15.89 2.72
N ASP A 160 7.34 15.20 3.86
CA ASP A 160 8.32 15.44 4.94
C ASP A 160 9.74 15.06 4.49
N LEU A 161 9.88 13.92 3.78
CA LEU A 161 11.15 13.38 3.28
C LEU A 161 11.84 14.37 2.33
N ILE A 162 11.08 14.97 1.41
CA ILE A 162 11.57 16.00 0.47
C ILE A 162 11.54 17.41 1.06
N GLN A 163 11.21 17.54 2.36
CA GLN A 163 11.24 18.78 3.13
C GLN A 163 10.32 19.90 2.59
N PHE A 164 9.17 19.54 2.03
CA PHE A 164 8.18 20.56 1.68
C PHE A 164 7.67 21.32 2.91
N SER A 165 7.53 22.63 2.77
CA SER A 165 7.01 23.48 3.84
C SER A 165 5.55 23.15 4.12
N HIS A 166 5.18 22.91 5.38
CA HIS A 166 3.77 22.74 5.78
C HIS A 166 3.02 24.06 5.96
N ASN A 167 3.63 25.17 5.54
CA ASN A 167 2.96 26.47 5.48
C ASN A 167 1.96 26.49 4.33
N ASN A 168 1.32 27.63 4.08
CA ASN A 168 0.34 27.75 3.00
C ASN A 168 1.07 27.96 1.65
N PRO A 169 0.91 27.09 0.63
CA PRO A 169 -0.01 25.95 0.54
C PRO A 169 0.52 24.67 1.19
N LYS A 170 -0.38 23.92 1.85
CA LYS A 170 -0.04 22.64 2.46
C LYS A 170 0.27 21.60 1.37
N PRO A 171 1.42 20.91 1.44
CA PRO A 171 1.79 19.91 0.44
C PRO A 171 0.91 18.67 0.57
N TRP A 172 0.71 17.99 -0.55
CA TRP A 172 -0.04 16.75 -0.66
C TRP A 172 0.63 15.84 -1.69
N ALA A 173 0.55 14.53 -1.45
CA ALA A 173 1.07 13.49 -2.33
C ALA A 173 0.21 12.23 -2.18
N HIS A 174 0.27 11.36 -3.18
CA HIS A 174 -0.37 10.04 -3.19
C HIS A 174 0.53 9.03 -3.91
N ILE A 175 0.12 7.76 -3.89
CA ILE A 175 0.83 6.69 -4.59
C ILE A 175 0.28 6.62 -6.02
N THR A 176 1.17 6.42 -6.99
CA THR A 176 0.84 6.13 -8.39
C THR A 176 1.28 4.71 -8.73
N SER A 177 0.82 4.17 -9.86
CA SER A 177 1.23 2.82 -10.28
C SER A 177 2.73 2.72 -10.58
N CYS A 178 3.37 3.80 -11.03
CA CYS A 178 4.80 3.88 -11.27
C CYS A 178 5.26 5.34 -11.50
N GLY A 179 6.58 5.54 -11.56
CA GLY A 179 7.18 6.86 -11.82
C GLY A 179 6.80 7.49 -13.17
N THR A 180 6.47 6.69 -14.19
CA THR A 180 5.99 7.21 -15.48
C THR A 180 4.66 7.92 -15.32
N VAL A 181 3.72 7.34 -14.57
CA VAL A 181 2.40 7.94 -14.30
C VAL A 181 2.57 9.19 -13.43
N ALA A 182 3.40 9.14 -12.40
CA ALA A 182 3.71 10.33 -11.58
C ALA A 182 4.24 11.50 -12.43
N ASN A 183 5.12 11.24 -13.40
CA ASN A 183 5.64 12.27 -14.30
C ASN A 183 4.55 12.83 -15.24
N ILE A 184 3.65 11.97 -15.74
CA ILE A 184 2.53 12.39 -16.58
C ILE A 184 1.56 13.28 -15.78
N GLU A 185 1.24 12.91 -14.54
CA GLU A 185 0.37 13.70 -13.65
C GLU A 185 1.00 15.05 -13.29
N ALA A 186 2.32 15.08 -13.05
CA ALA A 186 3.06 16.32 -12.84
C ALA A 186 3.00 17.24 -14.07
N LEU A 187 3.22 16.68 -15.27
CA LEU A 187 3.09 17.43 -16.53
C LEU A 187 1.66 17.90 -16.77
N TRP A 188 0.66 17.07 -16.47
CA TRP A 188 -0.76 17.42 -16.59
C TRP A 188 -1.10 18.61 -15.68
N SER A 189 -0.64 18.58 -14.44
CA SER A 189 -0.80 19.67 -13.47
C SER A 189 -0.12 20.96 -13.95
N ALA A 190 1.13 20.89 -14.40
CA ALA A 190 1.88 22.04 -14.91
C ALA A 190 1.24 22.64 -16.17
N ARG A 191 0.79 21.78 -17.10
CA ARG A 191 0.08 22.20 -18.32
C ARG A 191 -1.20 22.94 -17.97
N ASN A 192 -2.04 22.38 -17.12
CA ASN A 192 -3.31 23.00 -16.75
C ASN A 192 -3.08 24.33 -16.01
N LEU A 193 -2.10 24.38 -15.11
CA LEU A 193 -1.72 25.60 -14.39
C LEU A 193 -1.27 26.72 -15.35
N LYS A 194 -0.52 26.39 -16.40
CA LYS A 194 -0.06 27.38 -17.39
C LYS A 194 -1.20 28.10 -18.09
N PHE A 195 -2.29 27.40 -18.39
CA PHE A 195 -3.47 27.97 -19.05
C PHE A 195 -4.54 28.49 -18.07
N HIS A 196 -4.42 28.18 -16.77
CA HIS A 196 -5.41 28.56 -15.77
C HIS A 196 -5.66 30.08 -15.69
N PRO A 197 -4.64 30.98 -15.69
CA PRO A 197 -4.88 32.42 -15.69
C PRO A 197 -5.61 32.92 -16.95
N LEU A 198 -5.37 32.31 -18.12
CA LEU A 198 -6.06 32.66 -19.36
C LEU A 198 -7.52 32.22 -19.32
N ALA A 199 -7.81 31.05 -18.76
CA ALA A 199 -9.16 30.58 -18.53
C ALA A 199 -9.91 31.50 -17.55
N ILE A 200 -9.28 31.91 -16.43
CA ILE A 200 -9.87 32.89 -15.50
C ILE A 200 -10.16 34.21 -16.22
N LYS A 201 -9.19 34.75 -16.99
CA LYS A 201 -9.39 35.97 -17.76
C LYS A 201 -10.58 35.84 -18.72
N ALA A 202 -10.69 34.72 -19.43
CA ALA A 202 -11.80 34.47 -20.34
C ALA A 202 -13.15 34.45 -19.60
N CYS A 203 -13.23 33.78 -18.44
CA CYS A 203 -14.43 33.74 -17.62
C CYS A 203 -14.84 35.12 -17.08
N VAL A 204 -13.88 35.95 -16.65
CA VAL A 204 -14.15 37.30 -16.12
C VAL A 204 -14.59 38.27 -17.22
N MET A 205 -13.99 38.16 -18.40
CA MET A 205 -14.29 39.03 -19.54
C MET A 205 -15.54 38.58 -20.32
N ASP A 206 -16.16 37.47 -19.91
CA ASP A 206 -17.39 36.98 -20.51
C ASP A 206 -18.53 38.00 -20.34
N LYS A 207 -19.41 38.07 -21.34
CA LYS A 207 -20.54 39.01 -21.32
C LYS A 207 -21.52 38.67 -20.20
N ASP A 208 -21.66 37.37 -19.91
CA ASP A 208 -22.57 36.83 -18.90
C ASP A 208 -21.92 36.72 -17.52
N ALA A 209 -20.65 37.13 -17.38
CA ALA A 209 -19.95 37.15 -16.10
C ALA A 209 -20.58 38.16 -15.12
N ASP A 210 -20.68 37.76 -13.84
CA ASP A 210 -21.16 38.63 -12.76
C ASP A 210 -20.36 39.94 -12.74
N SER A 211 -21.06 41.06 -12.73
CA SER A 211 -20.51 42.42 -12.60
C SER A 211 -19.49 42.57 -11.46
N LYS A 212 -19.58 41.77 -10.38
CA LYS A 212 -18.63 41.79 -9.25
C LYS A 212 -17.27 41.17 -9.56
N LEU A 213 -17.14 40.43 -10.67
CA LEU A 213 -15.90 39.78 -11.08
C LEU A 213 -15.10 40.62 -12.08
N LYS A 214 -15.72 41.64 -12.69
CA LYS A 214 -15.11 42.61 -13.63
C LYS A 214 -14.40 43.71 -12.86
#